data_AF-A0A920V394-F1
#
_entry.id   AF-A0A920V394-F1
#
_cell.length_a   1.000
_cell.length_b   1.000
_cell.length_c   1.000
_cell.angle_alpha   90.00
_cell.angle_beta   90.00
_cell.angle_gamma   90.00
#
_symmetry.space_group_name_H-M   'P 1'
#
loop_
_entity.id
_entity.type
_entity.pdbx_description
1 polymer ?
#
loop_
_entity_poly.entity_id
_entity_poly.type
_entity_poly.pdbx_seq_one_letter_code
_entity_poly.pdbx_strand_id
1 'polypeptide(L)'
;MSFDSATGDLWTGNIGQDLWEMVFRIQRGGNYGWSITEGSHPFEPERPRGPTAIIPPIIEHDHANFRSITGGFIYHGKKLAKLRGALTSTATTTPAVSGSCDTIVTSKS
;
A
#
# COMPACT_ATOMS: atom_id res chain seq x y z
N MET A 1 -8.45 4.27 -1.75
CA MET A 1 -9.04 2.90 -1.82
C MET A 1 -9.60 2.68 -3.22
N SER A 2 -9.57 1.46 -3.74
CA SER A 2 -10.08 1.13 -5.09
C SER A 2 -10.45 -0.34 -5.20
N PHE A 3 -11.50 -0.65 -5.97
CA PHE A 3 -11.86 -2.03 -6.30
C PHE A 3 -11.28 -2.43 -7.66
N ASP A 4 -10.67 -3.61 -7.72
CA ASP A 4 -10.31 -4.24 -8.99
C ASP A 4 -11.59 -4.68 -9.70
N SER A 5 -11.92 -4.07 -10.83
CA SER A 5 -13.14 -4.37 -11.59
C SER A 5 -13.16 -5.78 -12.19
N ALA A 6 -12.01 -6.44 -12.32
CA ALA A 6 -11.92 -7.79 -12.85
C ALA A 6 -12.10 -8.86 -11.77
N THR A 7 -11.60 -8.65 -10.55
CA THR A 7 -11.61 -9.65 -9.47
C THR A 7 -12.56 -9.32 -8.33
N GLY A 8 -12.97 -8.05 -8.19
CA GLY A 8 -13.70 -7.54 -7.03
C GLY A 8 -12.83 -7.30 -5.80
N ASP A 9 -11.50 -7.48 -5.90
CA ASP A 9 -10.58 -7.25 -4.77
C ASP A 9 -10.56 -5.78 -4.36
N LEU A 10 -10.64 -5.50 -3.06
CA LEU A 10 -10.47 -4.16 -2.51
C LEU A 10 -9.00 -3.90 -2.21
N TRP A 11 -8.47 -2.81 -2.74
CA TRP A 11 -7.11 -2.32 -2.52
C TRP A 11 -7.13 -1.00 -1.74
N THR A 12 -6.29 -0.89 -0.72
CA THR A 12 -6.25 0.27 0.19
C THR A 12 -4.81 0.70 0.42
N GLY A 13 -4.53 1.98 0.18
CA GLY A 13 -3.32 2.63 0.68
C GLY A 13 -3.48 2.96 2.16
N ASN A 14 -2.39 2.85 2.92
CA ASN A 14 -2.31 3.21 4.33
C ASN A 14 -1.05 4.06 4.54
N ILE A 15 -1.23 5.19 5.22
CA ILE A 15 -0.17 6.11 5.61
C ILE A 15 0.24 5.67 7.01
N GLY A 16 1.46 5.16 7.15
CA GLY A 16 2.03 4.84 8.45
C GLY A 16 2.08 6.07 9.35
N GLN A 17 2.12 5.84 10.65
CA GLN A 17 2.30 6.91 11.61
C GLN A 17 3.65 7.60 11.43
N ASP A 18 4.73 6.83 11.28
CA ASP A 18 6.08 7.37 11.39
C ASP A 18 7.00 6.97 10.23
N LEU A 19 6.99 5.71 9.77
CA LEU A 19 8.09 5.20 8.93
C LEU A 19 7.70 4.63 7.57
N TRP A 20 6.46 4.16 7.38
CA TRP A 20 6.10 3.39 6.17
C TRP A 20 4.78 3.76 5.53
N GLU A 21 4.81 3.94 4.21
CA GLU A 21 3.64 3.98 3.34
C GLU A 21 3.35 2.57 2.82
N MET A 22 2.08 2.15 2.85
CA MET A 22 1.72 0.76 2.53
C MET A 22 0.55 0.66 1.56
N VAL A 23 0.47 -0.45 0.82
CA VAL A 23 -0.74 -0.87 0.12
C VAL A 23 -1.14 -2.28 0.54
N PHE A 24 -2.41 -2.45 0.91
CA PHE A 24 -3.02 -3.71 1.29
C PHE A 24 -4.07 -4.16 0.28
N ARG A 25 -4.12 -5.47 0.03
CA ARG A 25 -5.31 -6.12 -0.52
C ARG A 25 -6.20 -6.57 0.64
N ILE A 26 -7.37 -5.95 0.76
CA ILE A 26 -8.25 -6.12 1.89
C ILE A 26 -8.97 -7.47 1.84
N GLN A 27 -8.81 -8.23 2.92
CA GLN A 27 -9.55 -9.45 3.22
C GLN A 27 -10.61 -9.16 4.30
N ARG A 28 -11.79 -9.77 4.17
CA ARG A 28 -12.86 -9.65 5.15
C ARG A 28 -12.38 -10.17 6.51
N GLY A 29 -12.47 -9.33 7.55
CA GLY A 29 -12.01 -9.69 8.90
C GLY A 29 -10.48 -9.73 9.05
N GLY A 30 -9.74 -9.24 8.05
CA GLY A 30 -8.28 -9.20 8.09
C GLY A 30 -7.74 -8.27 9.17
N ASN A 31 -6.66 -8.69 9.82
CA ASN A 31 -5.89 -7.89 10.75
C ASN A 31 -4.59 -7.43 10.08
N TYR A 32 -4.34 -6.13 10.02
CA TYR A 32 -3.19 -5.53 9.36
C TYR A 32 -2.12 -5.04 10.36
N GLY A 33 -2.17 -5.53 11.60
CA GLY A 33 -1.07 -5.45 12.56
C GLY A 33 -0.94 -4.13 13.31
N TRP A 34 -1.70 -3.09 12.95
CA TRP A 34 -1.69 -1.86 13.73
C TRP A 34 -2.19 -2.12 15.18
N SER A 35 -1.50 -1.63 16.22
CA SER A 35 -0.29 -0.80 16.23
C SER A 35 0.98 -1.54 16.67
N ILE A 36 0.96 -2.88 16.64
CA ILE A 36 2.16 -3.69 16.98
C ILE A 36 3.15 -3.73 15.82
N THR A 37 2.67 -3.53 14.59
CA THR A 37 3.47 -3.39 13.38
C THR A 37 3.07 -2.16 12.58
N GLU A 38 4.05 -1.62 11.85
CA GLU A 38 3.88 -0.63 10.79
C GLU A 38 4.48 -1.23 9.52
N GLY A 39 3.61 -1.60 8.57
CA GLY A 39 3.99 -2.47 7.46
C GLY A 39 4.41 -3.84 7.97
N SER A 40 5.53 -4.33 7.43
CA SER A 40 6.16 -5.58 7.88
C SER A 40 7.13 -5.38 9.06
N HIS A 41 7.18 -4.17 9.63
CA HIS A 41 8.16 -3.79 10.64
C HIS A 41 7.54 -3.70 12.04
N PRO A 42 8.27 -4.07 13.11
CA PRO A 42 7.83 -3.80 14.47
C PRO A 42 7.63 -2.30 14.71
N PHE A 43 6.53 -1.93 15.37
CA PHE A 43 6.28 -0.55 15.77
C PHE A 43 6.22 -0.44 17.30
N GLU A 44 5.13 -0.90 17.91
CA GLU A 44 5.02 -1.08 19.37
C GLU A 44 4.76 -2.56 19.72
N PRO A 45 5.77 -3.43 19.57
CA PRO A 45 5.61 -4.89 19.68
C PRO A 45 5.14 -5.37 21.06
N GLU A 46 5.26 -4.54 22.10
CA GLU A 46 4.83 -4.81 23.46
C GLU A 46 3.31 -4.69 23.66
N ARG A 47 2.58 -4.05 22.73
CA ARG A 47 1.12 -3.96 22.85
C ARG A 47 0.46 -5.33 22.70
N PRO A 48 -0.70 -5.56 23.33
CA PRO A 48 -1.41 -6.84 23.22
C PRO A 48 -1.71 -7.19 21.76
N ARG A 49 -1.12 -8.29 21.29
CA ARG A 49 -1.40 -8.84 19.97
C ARG A 49 -2.78 -9.51 19.97
N GLY A 50 -3.63 -9.10 19.02
CA GLY A 50 -4.90 -9.78 18.78
C GLY A 50 -4.72 -11.25 18.35
N PRO A 51 -5.75 -12.09 18.51
CA PRO A 51 -5.63 -13.54 18.29
C PRO A 51 -5.46 -13.94 16.81
N THR A 52 -5.64 -13.01 15.88
CA THR A 52 -5.60 -13.27 14.44
C THR A 52 -4.20 -13.06 13.86
N ALA A 53 -3.90 -13.79 12.79
CA ALA A 53 -2.68 -13.58 12.01
C ALA A 53 -2.66 -12.17 11.40
N ILE A 54 -1.48 -11.55 11.39
CA ILE A 54 -1.25 -10.25 10.75
C ILE A 54 -1.03 -10.49 9.27
N ILE A 55 -1.76 -9.76 8.44
CA ILE A 55 -1.62 -9.77 6.99
C ILE A 55 -0.64 -8.66 6.61
N PRO A 56 0.52 -8.99 6.01
CA PRO A 56 1.50 -7.99 5.61
C PRO A 56 0.98 -7.16 4.43
N PRO A 57 1.56 -5.97 4.22
CA PRO A 57 1.27 -5.18 3.03
C PRO A 57 1.75 -5.91 1.76
N ILE A 58 1.09 -5.62 0.65
CA ILE A 58 1.55 -6.06 -0.69
C ILE A 58 2.70 -5.17 -1.17
N ILE A 59 2.69 -3.91 -0.75
CA ILE A 59 3.71 -2.91 -1.06
C ILE A 59 3.98 -2.12 0.21
N GLU A 60 5.25 -1.89 0.51
CA GLU A 60 5.68 -0.96 1.55
C GLU A 60 6.82 -0.09 1.03
N HIS A 61 6.81 1.19 1.41
CA HIS A 61 7.77 2.21 1.02
C HIS A 61 8.16 3.04 2.24
N ASP A 62 9.43 3.35 2.36
CA ASP A 62 9.92 4.12 3.51
C ASP A 62 9.62 5.62 3.37
N HIS A 63 9.45 6.28 4.51
CA HIS A 63 9.17 7.71 4.60
C HIS A 63 10.33 8.64 4.17
N ALA A 64 11.53 8.10 3.94
CA ALA A 64 12.63 8.89 3.41
C ALA A 64 12.45 9.16 1.91
N ASN A 65 11.71 8.30 1.21
CA ASN A 65 11.46 8.43 -0.23
C ASN A 65 9.99 8.78 -0.56
N PHE A 66 9.03 8.33 0.25
CA PHE A 66 7.58 8.46 -0.03
C PHE A 66 6.81 8.92 1.20
N ARG A 67 5.89 9.88 1.05
CA ARG A 67 5.25 10.57 2.19
C ARG A 67 3.74 10.38 2.31
N SER A 68 3.10 9.96 1.22
CA SER A 68 1.65 9.74 1.24
C SER A 68 1.23 8.99 0.00
N ILE A 69 0.84 7.73 0.16
CA ILE A 69 0.08 7.02 -0.88
C ILE A 69 -1.35 7.55 -0.87
N THR A 70 -1.69 8.33 -1.90
CA THR A 70 -2.97 9.05 -1.99
C THR A 70 -4.02 8.30 -2.81
N GLY A 71 -3.61 7.39 -3.68
CA GLY A 71 -4.52 6.71 -4.59
C GLY A 71 -3.88 5.55 -5.34
N GLY A 72 -4.70 4.77 -6.02
CA GLY A 72 -4.23 3.70 -6.88
C GLY A 72 -5.34 2.82 -7.46
N PHE A 73 -5.02 2.06 -8.51
CA PHE A 73 -5.93 1.16 -9.19
C PHE A 73 -5.16 0.04 -9.91
N ILE A 74 -5.84 -1.06 -10.24
CA ILE A 74 -5.28 -2.11 -11.07
C ILE A 74 -5.48 -1.77 -12.55
N TYR A 75 -4.39 -1.70 -13.32
CA TYR A 75 -4.46 -1.34 -14.73
C TYR A 75 -4.93 -2.53 -15.58
N HIS A 76 -6.07 -2.37 -16.28
CA HIS A 76 -6.61 -3.38 -17.20
C HIS A 76 -6.67 -2.91 -18.66
N GLY A 77 -5.99 -1.81 -18.99
CA GLY A 77 -5.99 -1.26 -20.34
C GLY A 77 -5.25 -2.14 -21.36
N LYS A 78 -5.55 -1.94 -22.64
CA LYS A 78 -4.87 -2.63 -23.75
C LYS A 78 -3.64 -1.88 -24.28
N LYS A 79 -3.57 -0.57 -24.05
CA LYS A 79 -2.50 0.30 -24.59
C LYS A 79 -1.12 -0.05 -24.04
N LEU A 80 -1.04 -0.36 -22.75
CA LEU A 80 0.19 -0.77 -22.08
C LEU A 80 0.06 -2.23 -21.62
N ALA A 81 0.09 -3.17 -22.56
CA ALA A 81 -0.15 -4.59 -22.28
C ALA A 81 0.76 -5.15 -21.17
N LYS A 82 2.00 -4.64 -21.05
CA LYS A 82 2.96 -5.04 -19.99
C LYS A 82 2.53 -4.65 -18.57
N LEU A 83 1.64 -3.67 -18.43
CA LEU A 83 1.15 -3.21 -17.13
C LEU A 83 -0.20 -3.83 -16.77
N ARG A 84 -0.75 -4.69 -17.63
CA ARG A 84 -2.05 -5.31 -17.38
C ARG A 84 -1.99 -6.16 -16.11
N GLY A 85 -2.85 -5.87 -15.15
CA GLY A 85 -2.89 -6.52 -13.82
C GLY A 85 -1.94 -5.92 -12.78
N ALA A 86 -1.11 -4.93 -13.15
CA ALA A 86 -0.25 -4.22 -12.22
C ALA A 86 -1.05 -3.24 -11.37
N LEU A 87 -0.62 -3.05 -10.12
CA LEU A 87 -1.12 -2.01 -9.24
C LEU A 87 -0.37 -0.72 -9.55
N THR A 88 -1.11 0.31 -9.94
CA THR A 88 -0.60 1.66 -10.07
C THR A 88 -1.04 2.46 -8.85
N SER A 89 -0.12 3.07 -8.12
CA SER A 89 -0.41 3.97 -7.00
C SER A 89 0.25 5.34 -7.20
N THR A 90 -0.34 6.37 -6.62
CA THR A 90 0.24 7.72 -6.60
C THR A 90 0.76 8.01 -5.21
N ALA A 91 2.01 8.46 -5.14
CA ALA A 91 2.64 8.85 -3.89
C ALA A 91 3.33 10.20 -4.00
N THR A 92 3.34 10.97 -2.91
CA THR A 92 4.20 12.14 -2.78
C THR A 92 5.61 11.70 -2.39
N THR A 93 6.65 12.32 -2.97
CA THR A 93 8.05 11.95 -2.75
C THR A 93 8.86 13.05 -2.03
N THR A 94 10.03 12.68 -1.50
CA THR A 94 10.96 13.59 -0.81
C THR A 94 12.29 13.80 -1.57
N PRO A 95 12.91 15.01 -1.55
CA PRO A 95 12.39 16.24 -0.95
C PRO A 95 11.21 16.75 -1.79
N ALA A 96 10.34 17.57 -1.19
CA ALA A 96 9.28 18.26 -1.90
C ALA A 96 9.88 19.30 -2.87
N VAL A 97 10.62 18.86 -3.89
CA VAL A 97 10.99 19.69 -5.02
C VAL A 97 9.69 19.82 -5.81
N SER A 98 8.93 20.87 -5.53
CA SER A 98 7.69 21.27 -6.22
C SER A 98 6.41 20.45 -6.00
N GLY A 99 6.29 19.64 -4.94
CA GLY A 99 5.04 18.92 -4.67
C GLY A 99 4.68 17.89 -5.75
N SER A 100 5.69 17.28 -6.36
CA SER A 100 5.51 16.23 -7.37
C SER A 100 4.80 15.00 -6.78
N CYS A 101 3.74 14.57 -7.45
CA CYS A 101 3.15 13.25 -7.25
C CYS A 101 3.79 12.28 -8.24
N ASP A 102 4.53 11.31 -7.74
CA ASP A 102 5.10 10.25 -8.57
C ASP A 102 4.10 9.08 -8.67
N THR A 103 4.02 8.51 -9.86
CA THR A 103 3.24 7.31 -10.11
C THR A 103 4.13 6.09 -9.91
N ILE A 104 3.84 5.32 -8.87
CA ILE A 104 4.46 4.04 -8.59
C ILE A 104 3.68 2.97 -9.34
N VAL A 105 4.37 2.13 -10.11
CA VAL A 105 3.76 0.98 -10.78
C VAL A 105 4.42 -0.28 -10.26
N THR A 106 3.64 -1.10 -9.58
CA THR A 106 4.12 -2.38 -9.05
C THR A 106 3.40 -3.51 -9.75
N SER A 107 4.17 -4.34 -10.46
CA SER A 107 3.69 -5.60 -10.99
C SER A 107 3.42 -6.57 -9.84
N LYS A 108 2.26 -7.24 -9.85
CA LYS A 108 2.03 -8.41 -9.01
C LYS A 108 3.05 -9.48 -9.42
N SER A 109 3.99 -9.82 -8.54
CA SER A 109 4.81 -11.03 -8.64
C SER A 109 4.03 -12.23 -8.15
#